data_AF-A0A259LSC2-F1
#
_entry.id   AF-A0A259LSC2-F1
#
_cell.length_a   1.000
_cell.length_b   1.000
_cell.length_c   1.000
_cell.angle_alpha   90.00
_cell.angle_beta   90.00
_cell.angle_gamma   90.00
#
_symmetry.space_group_name_H-M   'P 1'
#
loop_
_entity.id
_entity.type
_entity.pdbx_description
1 polymer ?
#
loop_
_entity_poly.entity_id
_entity_poly.type
_entity_poly.pdbx_seq_one_letter_code
_entity_poly.pdbx_strand_id
1 'polypeptide(L)'
;MLFLLNDIVTEIEAPEMRLLVRKAVFGGDVQAMRPREAMELVRGRLQAVHDRGEVPDRAMVDDLAALIIAKTGANAALFPVHDGRVAEARLTILPEAILDAVRTRLAEGRGSDTGAFWTRAA
;
A
#
# COMPACT_ATOMS: atom_id res chain seq x y z
N MET A 1 0.73 13.26 -2.62
CA MET A 1 1.90 12.52 -2.08
C MET A 1 1.98 11.16 -2.74
N LEU A 2 3.15 10.76 -3.22
CA LEU A 2 3.33 9.42 -3.80
C LEU A 2 3.35 8.34 -2.72
N PHE A 3 2.78 7.19 -3.07
CA PHE A 3 2.79 5.99 -2.25
C PHE A 3 3.11 4.76 -3.10
N LEU A 4 3.97 3.88 -2.60
CA LEU A 4 4.27 2.60 -3.22
C LEU A 4 3.66 1.44 -2.41
N LEU A 5 2.69 0.74 -3.00
CA LEU A 5 2.13 -0.50 -2.45
C LEU A 5 2.63 -1.68 -3.28
N ASN A 6 3.51 -2.50 -2.70
CA ASN A 6 4.24 -3.57 -3.39
C ASN A 6 5.02 -3.04 -4.60
N ASP A 7 4.43 -3.12 -5.79
CA ASP A 7 4.92 -2.70 -7.08
C ASP A 7 4.02 -1.66 -7.77
N ILE A 8 2.94 -1.24 -7.12
CA ILE A 8 1.97 -0.26 -7.62
C ILE A 8 2.23 1.10 -6.98
N VAL A 9 2.51 2.10 -7.81
CA VAL A 9 2.61 3.50 -7.35
C VAL A 9 1.26 4.21 -7.51
N THR A 10 0.84 4.88 -6.44
CA THR A 10 -0.31 5.77 -6.46
C THR A 10 0.04 7.14 -5.91
N GLU A 11 -0.79 8.14 -6.23
CA GLU A 11 -0.71 9.47 -5.69
C GLU A 11 -1.97 9.71 -4.85
N ILE A 12 -1.75 10.00 -3.56
CA ILE A 12 -2.82 10.29 -2.61
C ILE A 12 -2.74 11.75 -2.22
N GLU A 13 -3.81 12.47 -2.51
CA GLU A 13 -4.08 13.79 -1.97
C GLU A 13 -4.94 13.65 -0.71
N ALA A 14 -4.58 14.38 0.36
CA ALA A 14 -5.30 14.41 1.64
C ALA A 14 -5.80 13.02 2.14
N PRO A 15 -4.89 12.11 2.52
CA PRO A 15 -5.22 10.75 2.98
C PRO A 15 -6.36 10.70 4.01
N GLU A 16 -6.34 11.60 4.99
CA GLU A 16 -7.29 11.67 6.09
C GLU A 16 -8.71 12.00 5.59
N MET A 17 -8.82 12.93 4.63
CA MET A 17 -10.10 13.28 4.01
C MET A 17 -10.67 12.11 3.22
N ARG A 18 -9.82 11.35 2.52
CA ARG A 18 -10.24 10.13 1.81
C ARG A 18 -10.85 9.11 2.78
N LEU A 19 -10.23 8.90 3.95
CA LEU A 19 -10.75 7.97 4.96
C LEU A 19 -12.11 8.41 5.52
N LEU A 20 -12.32 9.70 5.73
CA LEU A 20 -13.60 10.25 6.17
C LEU A 20 -14.72 9.99 5.15
N VAL A 21 -14.45 10.21 3.86
CA VAL A 21 -15.42 9.99 2.78
C VAL A 21 -15.67 8.51 2.54
N ARG A 22 -14.65 7.67 2.66
CA ARG A 22 -14.70 6.24 2.31
C ARG A 22 -14.80 5.31 3.51
N LYS A 23 -15.29 5.79 4.67
CA LYS A 23 -15.49 5.00 5.89
C LYS A 23 -16.21 3.66 5.68
N ALA A 24 -17.25 3.66 4.84
CA ALA A 24 -18.03 2.44 4.54
C ALA A 24 -17.16 1.37 3.87
N VAL A 25 -16.21 1.78 3.04
CA VAL A 25 -15.26 0.85 2.39
C VAL A 25 -14.49 0.08 3.45
N PHE A 26 -14.12 0.70 4.58
CA PHE A 26 -13.35 0.08 5.66
C PHE A 26 -14.19 -0.62 6.72
N GLY A 27 -15.52 -0.67 6.55
CA GLY A 27 -16.43 -1.26 7.54
C GLY A 27 -16.76 -0.34 8.72
N GLY A 28 -16.50 0.97 8.60
CA GLY A 28 -16.84 1.93 9.64
C GLY A 28 -15.81 3.04 9.81
N ASP A 29 -15.88 3.73 10.95
CA ASP A 29 -14.92 4.78 11.27
C ASP A 29 -13.54 4.17 11.61
N VAL A 30 -12.55 4.50 10.79
CA VAL A 30 -11.17 4.05 10.96
C VAL A 30 -10.33 4.98 11.84
N GLN A 31 -10.85 6.13 12.28
CA GLN A 31 -10.09 7.11 13.06
C GLN A 31 -9.59 6.52 14.39
N ALA A 32 -10.40 5.70 15.06
CA ALA A 32 -10.01 5.02 16.30
C ALA A 32 -9.11 3.78 16.10
N MET A 33 -8.91 3.34 14.86
CA MET A 33 -8.13 2.13 14.55
C MET A 33 -6.65 2.35 14.86
N ARG A 34 -6.04 1.41 15.60
CA ARG A 34 -4.60 1.41 15.87
C ARG A 34 -3.80 1.05 14.61
N PRO A 35 -2.52 1.46 14.50
CA PRO A 35 -1.70 1.14 13.34
C PRO A 35 -1.67 -0.36 13.03
N ARG A 36 -1.52 -1.20 14.06
CA ARG A 36 -1.55 -2.66 13.90
C ARG A 36 -2.87 -3.16 13.29
N GLU A 37 -4.00 -2.71 13.79
CA GLU A 37 -5.33 -3.11 13.28
C GLU A 37 -5.53 -2.68 11.82
N ALA A 38 -5.03 -1.50 11.45
CA ALA A 38 -5.05 -1.04 10.07
C ALA A 38 -4.21 -1.93 9.16
N MET A 39 -3.01 -2.34 9.58
CA MET A 39 -2.16 -3.24 8.80
C MET A 39 -2.77 -4.64 8.66
N GLU A 40 -3.45 -5.15 9.69
CA GLU A 40 -4.21 -6.40 9.63
C GLU A 40 -5.36 -6.32 8.62
N LEU A 41 -6.12 -5.22 8.63
CA LEU A 41 -7.20 -4.97 7.67
C LEU A 41 -6.66 -4.93 6.23
N VAL A 42 -5.57 -4.19 6.00
CA VAL A 42 -4.93 -4.10 4.67
C VAL A 42 -4.47 -5.48 4.22
N ARG A 43 -3.78 -6.22 5.09
CA ARG A 43 -3.29 -7.57 4.78
C ARG A 43 -4.44 -8.51 4.42
N GLY A 44 -5.53 -8.52 5.20
CA GLY A 44 -6.70 -9.36 4.93
C GLY A 44 -7.35 -9.05 3.58
N ARG A 45 -7.40 -7.77 3.19
CA ARG A 45 -7.91 -7.36 1.87
C ARG A 45 -7.00 -7.80 0.73
N LEU A 46 -5.69 -7.63 0.89
CA LEU A 46 -4.72 -8.10 -0.10
C LEU A 46 -4.73 -9.63 -0.21
N GLN A 47 -4.92 -10.36 0.91
CA GLN A 47 -5.08 -11.80 0.89
C GLN A 47 -6.31 -12.20 0.07
N ALA A 48 -7.46 -11.55 0.29
CA ALA A 48 -8.67 -11.86 -0.46
C ALA A 48 -8.51 -11.64 -1.98
N VAL A 49 -7.75 -10.62 -2.39
CA VAL A 49 -7.39 -10.38 -3.79
C VAL A 49 -6.46 -11.48 -4.31
N HIS A 50 -5.42 -11.83 -3.54
CA HIS A 50 -4.49 -12.89 -3.87
C HIS A 50 -5.18 -14.25 -4.04
N ASP A 51 -6.10 -14.60 -3.14
CA ASP A 51 -6.87 -15.86 -3.16
C ASP A 51 -7.72 -16.01 -4.43
N ARG A 52 -8.13 -14.88 -5.04
CA ARG A 52 -8.86 -14.87 -6.32
C ARG A 52 -7.93 -14.91 -7.54
N GLY A 53 -6.61 -14.84 -7.35
CA GLY A 53 -5.64 -14.74 -8.45
C GLY A 53 -5.70 -13.39 -9.18
N GLU A 54 -6.20 -12.35 -8.51
CA GLU A 54 -6.39 -11.01 -9.07
C GLU A 54 -5.27 -10.06 -8.63
N VAL A 55 -5.20 -8.91 -9.30
CA VAL A 55 -4.43 -7.74 -8.84
C VAL A 55 -5.39 -6.72 -8.22
N PRO A 56 -4.97 -5.99 -7.17
CA PRO A 56 -5.85 -4.99 -6.56
C PRO A 56 -6.12 -3.85 -7.56
N ASP A 57 -7.38 -3.48 -7.69
CA ASP A 57 -7.76 -2.36 -8.54
C ASP A 57 -7.28 -1.02 -7.99
N ARG A 58 -7.31 0.03 -8.83
CA ARG A 58 -6.79 1.35 -8.45
C ARG A 58 -7.51 1.95 -7.25
N ALA A 59 -8.84 1.83 -7.17
CA ALA A 59 -9.61 2.43 -6.09
C ALA A 59 -9.27 1.77 -4.75
N MET A 60 -9.09 0.45 -4.76
CA MET A 60 -8.63 -0.32 -3.63
C MET A 60 -7.21 0.08 -3.22
N VAL A 61 -6.26 0.16 -4.15
CA VAL A 61 -4.89 0.61 -3.86
C VAL A 61 -4.90 1.99 -3.22
N ASP A 62 -5.70 2.93 -3.72
CA ASP A 62 -5.78 4.28 -3.18
C ASP A 62 -6.38 4.30 -1.76
N ASP A 63 -7.40 3.48 -1.50
CA ASP A 63 -8.01 3.32 -0.18
C ASP A 63 -7.02 2.73 0.83
N LEU A 64 -6.31 1.67 0.44
CA LEU A 64 -5.30 1.04 1.28
C LEU A 64 -4.12 1.98 1.56
N ALA A 65 -3.62 2.68 0.53
CA ALA A 65 -2.54 3.65 0.67
C ALA A 65 -2.90 4.77 1.64
N ALA A 66 -4.09 5.37 1.50
CA ALA A 66 -4.56 6.42 2.40
C ALA A 66 -4.63 5.93 3.86
N LEU A 67 -5.09 4.70 4.08
CA LEU A 67 -5.15 4.10 5.41
C LEU A 67 -3.75 3.89 6.00
N ILE A 68 -2.81 3.35 5.23
CA ILE A 68 -1.44 3.13 5.68
C ILE A 68 -0.78 4.46 6.02
N ILE A 69 -0.89 5.47 5.15
CA ILE A 69 -0.32 6.80 5.37
C ILE A 69 -0.85 7.40 6.66
N ALA A 70 -2.17 7.51 6.80
CA ALA A 70 -2.80 8.17 7.94
C ALA A 70 -2.50 7.46 9.27
N LYS A 71 -2.22 6.15 9.25
CA LYS A 71 -2.00 5.34 10.45
C LYS A 71 -0.54 5.10 10.81
N THR A 72 0.37 5.23 9.85
CA THR A 72 1.77 4.84 10.06
C THR A 72 2.76 5.92 9.66
N GLY A 73 2.36 6.89 8.86
CA GLY A 73 3.25 7.88 8.24
C GLY A 73 4.15 7.31 7.15
N ALA A 74 4.07 6.01 6.84
CA ALA A 74 4.83 5.40 5.75
C ALA A 74 4.32 5.87 4.39
N ASN A 75 5.22 5.99 3.42
CA ASN A 75 4.88 6.22 2.00
C ASN A 75 5.22 5.03 1.10
N ALA A 76 5.70 3.92 1.68
CA ALA A 76 5.90 2.67 0.99
C ALA A 76 5.59 1.49 1.90
N ALA A 77 4.89 0.49 1.36
CA ALA A 77 4.54 -0.74 2.04
C ALA A 77 4.71 -1.95 1.12
N LEU A 78 5.46 -2.96 1.58
CA LEU A 78 5.57 -4.27 0.93
C LEU A 78 4.86 -5.32 1.75
N PHE A 79 3.92 -6.02 1.15
CA PHE A 79 3.24 -7.19 1.67
C PHE A 79 3.69 -8.42 0.87
N PRO A 80 4.79 -9.09 1.27
CA PRO A 80 5.31 -10.21 0.52
C PRO A 80 4.39 -11.43 0.65
N VAL A 81 4.27 -12.22 -0.41
CA VAL A 81 3.53 -13.48 -0.39
C VAL A 81 4.52 -14.63 -0.15
N HIS A 82 4.25 -15.45 0.86
CA HIS A 82 4.98 -16.68 1.16
C HIS A 82 3.98 -17.82 1.29
N ASP A 83 4.21 -18.94 0.60
CA ASP A 83 3.34 -20.12 0.60
C ASP A 83 1.84 -19.79 0.38
N GLY A 84 1.57 -18.89 -0.58
CA GLY A 84 0.21 -18.43 -0.92
C GLY A 84 -0.44 -17.51 0.12
N ARG A 85 0.31 -17.05 1.13
CA ARG A 85 -0.18 -16.15 2.17
C ARG A 85 0.53 -14.80 2.12
N VAL A 86 -0.26 -13.74 2.12
CA VAL A 86 0.21 -12.37 2.32
C VAL A 86 0.72 -12.26 3.75
N ALA A 87 2.02 -12.02 3.90
CA ALA A 87 2.71 -11.93 5.19
C ALA A 87 2.61 -10.53 5.80
N GLU A 88 3.28 -10.34 6.93
CA GLU A 88 3.38 -9.04 7.59
C GLU A 88 4.05 -7.99 6.69
N ALA A 89 3.54 -6.76 6.76
CA ALA A 89 4.00 -5.67 5.96
C ALA A 89 5.39 -5.18 6.39
N ARG A 90 6.21 -4.82 5.41
CA ARG A 90 7.40 -4.00 5.61
C ARG A 90 7.05 -2.57 5.26
N LEU A 91 7.09 -1.68 6.25
CA LEU A 91 6.80 -0.26 6.10
C LEU A 91 8.10 0.53 6.03
N THR A 92 8.16 1.53 5.15
CA THR A 92 9.30 2.44 5.08
C THR A 92 8.88 3.81 4.57
N ILE A 93 9.78 4.77 4.72
CA ILE A 93 9.69 6.09 4.10
C ILE A 93 10.79 6.17 3.04
N LEU A 94 10.40 6.23 1.77
CA LEU A 94 11.30 6.43 0.65
C LEU A 94 11.40 7.92 0.29
N PRO A 95 12.56 8.41 -0.14
CA PRO A 95 12.68 9.71 -0.77
C PRO A 95 11.73 9.84 -1.97
N GLU A 96 11.11 11.00 -2.12
CA GLU A 96 10.12 11.25 -3.19
C GLU A 96 10.72 11.04 -4.59
N ALA A 97 11.99 11.40 -4.79
CA ALA A 97 12.71 11.13 -6.04
C ALA A 97 12.78 9.63 -6.41
N ILE A 98 12.81 8.72 -5.42
CA ILE A 98 12.77 7.28 -5.68
C ILE A 98 11.36 6.88 -6.15
N LEU A 99 10.33 7.37 -5.46
CA LEU A 99 8.93 7.08 -5.84
C LEU A 99 8.60 7.63 -7.23
N ASP A 100 9.10 8.81 -7.57
CA ASP A 100 9.01 9.40 -8.91
C ASP A 100 9.71 8.55 -9.96
N ALA A 101 10.92 8.07 -9.69
CA ALA A 101 11.64 7.21 -10.60
C ALA A 101 10.89 5.90 -10.86
N VAL A 102 10.29 5.29 -9.83
CA VAL A 102 9.45 4.08 -9.97
C VAL A 102 8.20 4.40 -10.80
N ARG A 103 7.52 5.52 -10.52
CA ARG A 103 6.34 5.97 -11.29
C ARG A 103 6.67 6.15 -12.78
N THR A 104 7.76 6.83 -13.10
CA THR A 104 8.21 7.05 -14.49
C THR A 104 8.51 5.73 -15.19
N ARG A 105 9.23 4.81 -14.54
CA ARG A 105 9.50 3.48 -15.13
C ARG A 105 8.23 2.72 -15.44
N LEU A 106 7.28 2.69 -14.51
CA LEU A 106 5.98 2.04 -14.73
C LEU A 106 5.23 2.65 -15.91
N ALA A 107 5.25 3.98 -16.04
CA ALA A 107 4.64 4.69 -17.18
C ALA A 107 5.31 4.36 -18.52
N GLU A 108 6.62 4.08 -18.51
CA GLU A 108 7.38 3.61 -19.68
C GLU A 108 7.15 2.11 -19.99
N GLY A 109 6.26 1.43 -19.28
CA GLY A 109 6.04 -0.02 -19.40
C GLY A 109 7.19 -0.86 -18.86
N ARG A 110 8.12 -0.24 -18.12
CA ARG A 110 9.23 -0.92 -17.45
C ARG A 110 8.73 -1.36 -16.07
N GLY A 111 9.15 -2.55 -15.64
CA GLY A 111 8.88 -3.02 -14.28
C GLY A 111 9.40 -2.04 -13.23
N SER A 112 8.76 -2.07 -12.06
CA SER A 112 9.01 -1.17 -10.92
C SER A 112 10.41 -1.29 -10.31
N ASP A 113 11.12 -2.39 -10.56
CA ASP A 113 12.47 -2.70 -10.05
C ASP A 113 12.64 -2.42 -8.54
N THR A 114 11.60 -2.74 -7.77
CA THR A 114 11.54 -2.40 -6.35
C THR A 114 12.48 -3.24 -5.48
N GLY A 115 13.07 -4.30 -6.05
CA GLY A 115 13.99 -5.19 -5.36
C GLY A 115 15.23 -4.48 -4.79
N ALA A 116 15.65 -3.37 -5.40
CA ALA A 116 16.82 -2.59 -5.00
C ALA A 116 16.66 -1.82 -3.68
N PHE A 117 15.43 -1.54 -3.24
CA PHE A 117 15.15 -0.86 -1.96
C PHE A 117 14.33 -1.70 -0.99
N TRP A 118 13.73 -2.80 -1.46
CA TRP A 118 13.23 -3.86 -0.58
C TRP A 118 14.32 -4.84 -0.14
N THR A 119 15.59 -4.60 -0.50
CA THR A 119 16.70 -5.54 -0.36
C THR A 119 16.88 -6.03 1.08
N ARG A 120 16.51 -7.31 1.26
CA ARG A 120 16.88 -8.28 2.29
C ARG A 120 17.42 -7.67 3.61
N ALA A 121 16.51 -7.33 4.51
CA ALA A 121 16.79 -7.58 5.91
C ALA A 121 16.99 -9.10 6.05
N ALA A 122 18.24 -9.52 6.29
CA ALA A 122 18.62 -10.88 6.63
C ALA A 122 17.92 -11.34 7.91
#